data_AF-A0A1H8WJV7-F1
#
_entry.id   AF-A0A1H8WJV7-F1
#
_cell.length_a   1.000
_cell.length_b   1.000
_cell.length_c   1.000
_cell.angle_alpha   90.00
_cell.angle_beta   90.00
_cell.angle_gamma   90.00
#
_symmetry.space_group_name_H-M   'P 1'
#
loop_
_entity.id
_entity.type
_entity.pdbx_description
1 polymer ?
#
loop_
_entity_poly.entity_id
_entity_poly.type
_entity_poly.pdbx_seq_one_letter_code
_entity_poly.pdbx_strand_id
1 'polypeptide(L)'
;MTESEFTQSEFDVDHLRAQNVLQALQDFAAEVRQRRAVTQVKKVARNAATQFKGGYVDQAPEYFTEQYLIESVLDQLALGPWPRPVELVKDEQRRPDYRLRDVATNCLAIGESKALNRERNQGKATEDIKGYLHDETFLKTLRREEVRYSIGIATDGLKWRLFARDIDTGVQLKVADCSISEPVAMVLEKAHSEVDPAEDWTPDARRRIANTLVAAFSRENIVSTAVAGLES
;
A
#
# COMPACT_ATOMS: atom_id res chain seq x y z
N MET A 1 -23.02 36.86 -3.54
CA MET A 1 -21.98 35.84 -3.23
C MET A 1 -22.73 34.56 -2.98
N THR A 2 -22.87 33.78 -4.05
CA THR A 2 -23.82 32.67 -4.16
C THR A 2 -23.14 31.35 -3.78
N GLU A 3 -23.90 30.52 -3.08
CA GLU A 3 -23.61 29.19 -2.54
C GLU A 3 -23.32 28.12 -3.62
N SER A 4 -22.44 28.40 -4.60
CA SER A 4 -22.15 27.46 -5.71
C SER A 4 -20.69 27.02 -5.82
N GLU A 5 -19.94 27.08 -4.72
CA GLU A 5 -18.62 26.46 -4.55
C GLU A 5 -18.67 25.28 -3.56
N PHE A 6 -19.80 24.58 -3.45
CA PHE A 6 -19.75 23.17 -3.05
C PHE A 6 -19.10 22.42 -4.22
N THR A 7 -17.78 22.29 -4.12
CA THR A 7 -16.87 21.91 -5.18
C THR A 7 -17.17 20.51 -5.72
N GLN A 8 -17.08 20.38 -7.04
CA GLN A 8 -16.96 19.11 -7.77
C GLN A 8 -15.89 18.14 -7.21
N SER A 9 -15.03 18.58 -6.27
CA SER A 9 -13.99 17.78 -5.62
C SER A 9 -14.53 16.70 -4.68
N GLU A 10 -15.73 16.82 -4.09
CA GLU A 10 -16.27 15.75 -3.22
C GLU A 10 -16.71 14.49 -3.98
N PHE A 11 -16.81 14.58 -5.31
CA PHE A 11 -17.06 13.44 -6.22
C PHE A 11 -15.81 12.99 -6.98
N ASP A 12 -14.63 13.51 -6.61
CA ASP A 12 -13.36 12.99 -7.10
C ASP A 12 -13.21 11.53 -6.64
N VAL A 13 -12.89 10.65 -7.59
CA VAL A 13 -12.66 9.23 -7.31
C VAL A 13 -11.58 9.07 -6.24
N ASP A 14 -10.60 9.96 -6.19
CA ASP A 14 -9.54 9.92 -5.18
C ASP A 14 -10.06 10.18 -3.77
N HIS A 15 -11.02 11.09 -3.62
CA HIS A 15 -11.66 11.35 -2.32
C HIS A 15 -12.50 10.16 -1.85
N LEU A 16 -13.20 9.48 -2.77
CA LEU A 16 -13.93 8.24 -2.48
C LEU A 16 -12.98 7.10 -2.09
N ARG A 17 -11.89 6.90 -2.84
CA ARG A 17 -10.83 5.92 -2.51
C ARG A 17 -10.24 6.20 -1.13
N ALA A 18 -9.96 7.47 -0.82
CA ALA A 18 -9.40 7.85 0.48
C ALA A 18 -10.38 7.58 1.63
N GLN A 19 -11.67 7.82 1.44
CA GLN A 19 -12.71 7.47 2.41
C GLN A 19 -12.77 5.95 2.64
N ASN A 20 -12.71 5.16 1.56
CA ASN A 20 -12.73 3.71 1.64
C ASN A 20 -11.49 3.15 2.34
N VAL A 21 -10.29 3.67 2.01
CA VAL A 21 -9.05 3.32 2.71
C VAL A 21 -9.17 3.67 4.20
N LEU A 22 -9.72 4.85 4.55
CA LEU A 22 -9.93 5.21 5.95
C LEU A 22 -10.84 4.21 6.67
N GLN A 23 -11.91 3.74 6.02
CA GLN A 23 -12.77 2.69 6.56
C GLN A 23 -11.98 1.38 6.80
N ALA A 24 -11.16 0.95 5.84
CA ALA A 24 -10.29 -0.22 6.02
C ALA A 24 -9.31 -0.07 7.20
N LEU A 25 -8.79 1.14 7.43
CA LEU A 25 -7.94 1.42 8.60
C LEU A 25 -8.73 1.38 9.92
N GLN A 26 -10.00 1.79 9.92
CA GLN A 26 -10.88 1.68 11.08
C GLN A 26 -11.20 0.21 11.40
N ASP A 27 -11.43 -0.61 10.38
CA ASP A 27 -11.68 -2.05 10.53
C ASP A 27 -10.42 -2.76 11.06
N PHE A 28 -9.23 -2.40 10.56
CA PHE A 28 -7.95 -2.85 11.12
C PHE A 28 -7.83 -2.49 12.62
N ALA A 29 -8.17 -1.25 12.99
CA ALA A 29 -8.12 -0.81 14.38
C ALA A 29 -9.12 -1.56 15.27
N ALA A 30 -10.30 -1.91 14.73
CA ALA A 30 -11.29 -2.74 15.42
C ALA A 30 -10.78 -4.16 15.67
N GLU A 31 -10.13 -4.79 14.70
CA GLU A 31 -9.48 -6.10 14.85
C GLU A 31 -8.38 -6.06 15.93
N VAL A 32 -7.51 -5.04 15.87
CA VAL A 32 -6.45 -4.84 16.88
C VAL A 32 -7.06 -4.64 18.28
N ARG A 33 -8.20 -3.95 18.39
CA ARG A 33 -8.94 -3.78 19.65
C ARG A 33 -9.51 -5.08 20.16
N GLN A 34 -10.12 -5.89 19.30
CA GLN A 34 -10.66 -7.20 19.65
C GLN A 34 -9.58 -8.11 20.25
N ARG A 35 -8.36 -8.04 19.70
CA ARG A 35 -7.17 -8.77 20.20
C ARG A 35 -6.47 -8.11 21.38
N ARG A 36 -7.02 -7.01 21.93
CA ARG A 36 -6.46 -6.24 23.06
C ARG A 36 -5.02 -5.77 22.82
N ALA A 37 -4.69 -5.48 21.56
CA ALA A 37 -3.33 -5.21 21.10
C ALA A 37 -3.05 -3.72 20.78
N VAL A 38 -4.03 -2.84 21.01
CA VAL A 38 -4.01 -1.43 20.56
C VAL A 38 -2.77 -0.69 21.04
N THR A 39 -2.39 -0.85 22.30
CA THR A 39 -1.21 -0.16 22.86
C THR A 39 0.09 -0.59 22.16
N GLN A 40 0.25 -1.88 21.88
CA GLN A 40 1.42 -2.45 21.25
C GLN A 40 1.49 -2.03 19.77
N VAL A 41 0.39 -2.16 19.04
CA VAL A 41 0.34 -1.78 17.61
C VAL A 41 0.50 -0.26 17.44
N LYS A 42 -0.08 0.56 18.33
CA LYS A 42 0.13 2.02 18.31
C LYS A 42 1.60 2.40 18.54
N LYS A 43 2.31 1.70 19.43
CA LYS A 43 3.77 1.89 19.63
C LYS A 43 4.55 1.57 18.35
N VAL A 44 4.20 0.47 17.67
CA VAL A 44 4.82 0.08 16.38
C VAL A 44 4.55 1.13 15.31
N ALA A 45 3.30 1.59 15.16
CA ALA A 45 2.92 2.60 14.18
C ALA A 45 3.68 3.91 14.37
N ARG A 46 3.89 4.33 15.63
CA ARG A 46 4.59 5.58 15.95
C ARG A 46 6.11 5.47 15.86
N ASN A 47 6.70 4.30 16.07
CA ASN A 47 8.16 4.16 16.16
C ASN A 47 8.71 3.07 15.23
N ALA A 48 9.47 3.49 14.21
CA ALA A 48 10.12 2.62 13.23
C ALA A 48 11.08 1.58 13.85
N ALA A 49 11.66 1.85 15.03
CA ALA A 49 12.55 0.93 15.71
C ALA A 49 11.81 -0.17 16.49
N THR A 50 10.48 -0.04 16.70
CA THR A 50 9.71 -1.02 17.47
C THR A 50 9.32 -2.20 16.60
N GLN A 51 9.82 -3.39 16.94
CA GLN A 51 9.46 -4.61 16.21
C GLN A 51 8.02 -5.04 16.50
N PHE A 52 7.27 -5.33 15.43
CA PHE A 52 5.98 -6.00 15.52
C PHE A 52 6.18 -7.50 15.79
N LYS A 53 5.52 -8.02 16.83
CA LYS A 53 5.69 -9.40 17.30
C LYS A 53 4.35 -10.12 17.24
N GLY A 54 4.38 -11.41 16.90
CA GLY A 54 3.16 -12.18 16.67
C GLY A 54 2.32 -12.35 17.92
N GLY A 55 2.98 -12.52 19.07
CA GLY A 55 2.31 -12.57 20.38
C GLY A 55 1.60 -11.29 20.81
N TYR A 56 1.65 -10.20 20.03
CA TYR A 56 0.77 -9.05 20.26
C TYR A 56 -0.65 -9.31 19.75
N VAL A 57 -0.80 -10.16 18.74
CA VAL A 57 -2.05 -10.39 18.00
C VAL A 57 -2.38 -11.87 17.86
N ASP A 58 -1.69 -12.75 18.59
CA ASP A 58 -1.87 -14.21 18.57
C ASP A 58 -1.86 -14.82 17.15
N GLN A 59 -1.08 -14.22 16.25
CA GLN A 59 -0.93 -14.64 14.85
C GLN A 59 0.48 -14.30 14.36
N ALA A 60 0.95 -14.99 13.32
CA ALA A 60 2.18 -14.62 12.66
C ALA A 60 2.12 -13.15 12.15
N PRO A 61 3.13 -12.31 12.43
CA PRO A 61 3.10 -10.88 12.13
C PRO A 61 2.79 -10.55 10.67
N GLU A 62 3.35 -11.33 9.75
CA GLU A 62 3.22 -11.12 8.31
C GLU A 62 1.79 -11.39 7.87
N TYR A 63 1.25 -12.58 8.16
CA TYR A 63 -0.15 -12.91 7.90
C TYR A 63 -1.14 -11.90 8.49
N PHE A 64 -0.92 -11.42 9.72
CA PHE A 64 -1.79 -10.40 10.32
C PHE A 64 -1.73 -9.07 9.54
N THR A 65 -0.52 -8.66 9.12
CA THR A 65 -0.33 -7.41 8.39
C THR A 65 -0.90 -7.50 6.98
N GLU A 66 -0.69 -8.62 6.29
CA GLU A 66 -1.25 -8.91 4.97
C GLU A 66 -2.78 -8.83 5.03
N GLN A 67 -3.40 -9.70 5.82
CA GLN A 67 -4.84 -9.91 5.85
C GLN A 67 -5.64 -8.69 6.31
N TYR A 68 -5.20 -8.01 7.38
CA TYR A 68 -6.02 -6.99 8.03
C TYR A 68 -5.66 -5.56 7.64
N LEU A 69 -4.52 -5.35 6.97
CA LEU A 69 -4.07 -4.01 6.59
C LEU A 69 -3.73 -3.91 5.11
N ILE A 70 -2.80 -4.73 4.61
CA ILE A 70 -2.28 -4.55 3.25
C ILE A 70 -3.33 -4.94 2.20
N GLU A 71 -3.91 -6.13 2.29
CA GLU A 71 -4.92 -6.61 1.33
C GLU A 71 -6.13 -5.69 1.31
N SER A 72 -6.66 -5.33 2.49
CA SER A 72 -7.76 -4.37 2.61
C SER A 72 -7.45 -3.03 1.95
N VAL A 73 -6.23 -2.49 2.13
CA VAL A 73 -5.83 -1.23 1.49
C VAL A 73 -5.66 -1.39 -0.03
N LEU A 74 -5.04 -2.46 -0.51
CA LEU A 74 -4.89 -2.74 -1.94
C LEU A 74 -6.25 -2.87 -2.65
N ASP A 75 -7.22 -3.52 -2.01
CA ASP A 75 -8.59 -3.63 -2.50
C ASP A 75 -9.25 -2.25 -2.60
N GLN A 76 -9.10 -1.40 -1.57
CA GLN A 76 -9.68 -0.05 -1.60
C GLN A 76 -8.97 0.89 -2.58
N LEU A 77 -7.72 0.62 -2.95
CA LEU A 77 -7.01 1.28 -4.05
C LEU A 77 -7.44 0.76 -5.43
N ALA A 78 -8.31 -0.24 -5.49
CA ALA A 78 -8.83 -0.88 -6.70
C ALA A 78 -7.74 -1.50 -7.59
N LEU A 79 -6.69 -2.07 -6.98
CA LEU A 79 -5.55 -2.65 -7.71
C LEU A 79 -5.75 -4.12 -8.09
N GLY A 80 -6.82 -4.76 -7.62
CA GLY A 80 -7.12 -6.17 -7.88
C GLY A 80 -5.99 -7.10 -7.42
N PRO A 81 -5.65 -7.13 -6.12
CA PRO A 81 -4.57 -7.96 -5.61
C PRO A 81 -4.92 -9.45 -5.80
N TRP A 82 -4.04 -10.16 -6.50
CA TRP A 82 -4.09 -11.61 -6.64
C TRP A 82 -2.94 -12.23 -5.85
N PRO A 83 -3.22 -12.88 -4.71
CA PRO A 83 -2.19 -13.38 -3.83
C PRO A 83 -1.48 -14.60 -4.43
N ARG A 84 -0.19 -14.72 -4.11
CA ARG A 84 0.69 -15.86 -4.42
C ARG A 84 0.59 -16.28 -5.90
N PRO A 85 0.86 -15.39 -6.87
CA PRO A 85 0.71 -15.65 -8.30
C PRO A 85 1.65 -16.75 -8.81
N VAL A 86 1.17 -18.00 -8.82
CA VAL A 86 1.91 -19.17 -9.31
C VAL A 86 2.23 -19.09 -10.80
N GLU A 87 1.51 -18.26 -11.56
CA GLU A 87 1.74 -18.09 -12.98
C GLU A 87 3.01 -17.29 -13.32
N LEU A 88 3.54 -16.51 -12.36
CA LEU A 88 4.70 -15.64 -12.61
C LEU A 88 6.04 -16.37 -12.46
N VAL A 89 6.11 -17.53 -11.80
CA VAL A 89 7.39 -18.25 -11.60
C VAL A 89 7.20 -19.76 -11.57
N LYS A 90 8.19 -20.49 -12.09
CA LYS A 90 8.34 -21.94 -11.84
C LYS A 90 9.07 -22.27 -10.52
N ASP A 91 9.77 -21.29 -9.94
CA ASP A 91 10.55 -21.41 -8.70
C ASP A 91 9.83 -20.65 -7.59
N GLU A 92 9.43 -21.37 -6.53
CA GLU A 92 8.67 -20.79 -5.42
C GLU A 92 9.46 -19.74 -4.63
N GLN A 93 10.80 -19.73 -4.70
CA GLN A 93 11.64 -18.84 -3.88
C GLN A 93 11.69 -17.38 -4.34
N ARG A 94 11.29 -17.08 -5.58
CA ARG A 94 11.32 -15.71 -6.16
C ARG A 94 9.94 -15.19 -6.55
N ARG A 95 8.90 -15.64 -5.84
CA ARG A 95 7.51 -15.29 -6.13
C ARG A 95 7.11 -14.03 -5.34
N PRO A 96 6.59 -12.99 -6.00
CA PRO A 96 6.06 -11.83 -5.29
C PRO A 96 4.82 -12.23 -4.50
N ASP A 97 4.51 -11.51 -3.43
CA ASP A 97 3.31 -11.79 -2.65
C ASP A 97 2.03 -11.58 -3.46
N TYR A 98 1.98 -10.57 -4.33
CA TYR A 98 0.82 -10.22 -5.13
C TYR A 98 1.14 -9.96 -6.60
N ARG A 99 0.17 -10.27 -7.45
CA ARG A 99 0.01 -9.66 -8.78
C ARG A 99 -1.16 -8.68 -8.73
N LEU A 100 -0.99 -7.49 -9.28
CA LEU A 100 -2.04 -6.46 -9.31
C LEU A 100 -2.70 -6.47 -10.68
N ARG A 101 -3.94 -6.96 -10.77
CA ARG A 101 -4.58 -7.30 -12.05
C ARG A 101 -5.37 -6.17 -12.69
N ASP A 102 -5.73 -5.15 -11.93
CA ASP A 102 -6.56 -4.04 -12.41
C ASP A 102 -5.73 -2.82 -12.88
N VAL A 103 -4.42 -3.01 -13.03
CA VAL A 103 -3.48 -2.05 -13.64
C VAL A 103 -3.51 -2.19 -15.17
N ALA A 104 -3.15 -1.13 -15.90
CA ALA A 104 -3.15 -1.12 -17.37
C ALA A 104 -2.40 -2.34 -17.97
N THR A 105 -2.96 -2.91 -19.04
CA THR A 105 -2.47 -4.18 -19.62
C THR A 105 -1.06 -4.11 -20.20
N ASN A 106 -0.58 -2.92 -20.54
CA ASN A 106 0.80 -2.68 -20.97
C ASN A 106 1.80 -2.60 -19.81
N CYS A 107 1.34 -2.86 -18.58
CA CYS A 107 2.15 -2.86 -17.37
C CYS A 107 2.07 -4.23 -16.66
N LEU A 108 3.22 -4.75 -16.26
CA LEU A 108 3.27 -5.79 -15.23
C LEU A 108 3.28 -5.10 -13.87
N ALA A 109 2.29 -5.35 -13.02
CA ALA A 109 2.23 -4.80 -11.67
C ALA A 109 2.26 -5.92 -10.60
N ILE A 110 3.18 -5.79 -9.66
CA ILE A 110 3.42 -6.75 -8.57
C ILE A 110 3.52 -6.03 -7.22
N GLY A 111 3.23 -6.76 -6.14
CA GLY A 111 3.37 -6.29 -4.78
C GLY A 111 4.20 -7.26 -3.94
N GLU A 112 5.07 -6.70 -3.11
CA GLU A 112 5.76 -7.41 -2.04
C GLU A 112 5.40 -6.75 -0.71
N SER A 113 4.98 -7.58 0.23
CA SER A 113 4.61 -7.20 1.58
C SER A 113 5.61 -7.75 2.60
N LYS A 114 5.66 -7.11 3.76
CA LYS A 114 6.29 -7.66 4.97
C LYS A 114 5.42 -7.34 6.17
N ALA A 115 5.71 -7.99 7.29
CA ALA A 115 5.11 -7.64 8.57
C ALA A 115 5.29 -6.16 8.94
N LEU A 116 4.30 -5.59 9.64
CA LEU A 116 4.25 -4.20 10.10
C LEU A 116 5.62 -3.70 10.58
N ASN A 117 6.06 -2.55 10.06
CA ASN A 117 7.32 -1.87 10.37
C ASN A 117 8.61 -2.51 9.82
N ARG A 118 8.56 -3.67 9.15
CA ARG A 118 9.75 -4.29 8.52
C ARG A 118 10.27 -3.46 7.36
N GLU A 119 9.40 -2.95 6.50
CA GLU A 119 9.79 -2.15 5.34
C GLU A 119 10.28 -0.76 5.75
N ARG A 120 9.58 -0.14 6.71
CA ARG A 120 9.96 1.17 7.26
C ARG A 120 11.34 1.13 7.95
N ASN A 121 11.68 0.04 8.61
CA ASN A 121 12.93 -0.12 9.34
C ASN A 121 14.07 -0.61 8.44
N GLN A 122 13.83 -1.66 7.65
CA GLN A 122 14.89 -2.41 6.97
C GLN A 122 14.83 -2.35 5.45
N GLY A 123 13.74 -1.86 4.85
CA GLY A 123 13.60 -1.83 3.39
C GLY A 123 13.54 -3.21 2.72
N LYS A 124 13.06 -4.24 3.44
CA LYS A 124 13.08 -5.63 2.96
C LYS A 124 12.18 -5.87 1.74
N ALA A 125 10.97 -5.33 1.71
CA ALA A 125 10.13 -5.42 0.51
C ALA A 125 10.77 -4.65 -0.65
N THR A 126 11.47 -3.55 -0.38
CA THR A 126 12.22 -2.82 -1.41
C THR A 126 13.33 -3.64 -2.03
N GLU A 127 14.10 -4.38 -1.22
CA GLU A 127 15.17 -5.27 -1.72
C GLU A 127 14.61 -6.31 -2.69
N ASP A 128 13.51 -6.97 -2.31
CA ASP A 128 12.85 -8.01 -3.11
C ASP A 128 12.26 -7.43 -4.41
N ILE A 129 11.49 -6.33 -4.34
CA ILE A 129 10.92 -5.66 -5.52
C ILE A 129 12.01 -5.24 -6.50
N LYS A 130 13.12 -4.66 -6.02
CA LYS A 130 14.22 -4.27 -6.90
C LYS A 130 14.82 -5.48 -7.63
N GLY A 131 14.97 -6.61 -6.95
CA GLY A 131 15.43 -7.86 -7.55
C GLY A 131 14.47 -8.36 -8.63
N TYR A 132 13.17 -8.39 -8.33
CA TYR A 132 12.13 -8.81 -9.27
C TYR A 132 12.11 -7.95 -10.54
N LEU A 133 12.15 -6.63 -10.39
CA LEU A 133 12.14 -5.70 -11.51
C LEU A 133 13.45 -5.76 -12.30
N HIS A 134 14.61 -5.98 -11.65
CA HIS A 134 15.91 -6.02 -12.31
C HIS A 134 16.15 -7.31 -13.12
N ASP A 135 15.83 -8.47 -12.54
CA ASP A 135 16.14 -9.76 -13.15
C ASP A 135 15.19 -10.13 -14.30
N GLU A 136 14.21 -9.25 -14.59
CA GLU A 136 13.12 -9.50 -15.55
C GLU A 136 12.45 -10.86 -15.30
N THR A 137 12.46 -11.29 -14.03
CA THR A 137 12.13 -12.66 -13.61
C THR A 137 10.80 -13.12 -14.21
N PHE A 138 9.87 -12.18 -14.37
CA PHE A 138 8.49 -12.40 -14.79
C PHE A 138 8.20 -11.96 -16.24
N LEU A 139 9.15 -11.31 -16.93
CA LEU A 139 9.00 -10.95 -18.35
C LEU A 139 9.23 -12.14 -19.29
N LYS A 140 9.76 -13.27 -18.78
CA LYS A 140 9.83 -14.52 -19.54
C LYS A 140 8.46 -15.20 -19.67
N THR A 141 7.54 -14.90 -18.75
CA THR A 141 6.17 -15.45 -18.72
C THR A 141 5.15 -14.57 -19.44
N LEU A 142 5.47 -13.30 -19.69
CA LEU A 142 4.64 -12.36 -20.44
C LEU A 142 5.31 -12.07 -21.79
N ARG A 143 4.57 -11.89 -22.88
CA ARG A 143 5.20 -11.54 -24.15
C ARG A 143 5.77 -10.14 -24.00
N ARG A 144 7.09 -9.96 -24.15
CA ARG A 144 7.76 -8.64 -24.05
C ARG A 144 7.07 -7.58 -24.92
N GLU A 145 6.52 -7.97 -26.07
CA GLU A 145 5.78 -7.08 -26.98
C GLU A 145 4.49 -6.51 -26.38
N GLU A 146 3.95 -7.11 -25.33
CA GLU A 146 2.70 -6.69 -24.67
C GLU A 146 2.94 -5.82 -23.43
N VAL A 147 4.18 -5.72 -22.93
CA VAL A 147 4.50 -5.03 -21.67
C VAL A 147 5.60 -4.00 -21.91
N ARG A 148 5.30 -2.73 -21.64
CA ARG A 148 6.27 -1.62 -21.72
C ARG A 148 6.89 -1.28 -20.36
N TYR A 149 6.10 -1.38 -19.30
CA TYR A 149 6.52 -1.00 -17.95
C TYR A 149 6.36 -2.15 -16.97
N SER A 150 7.28 -2.26 -16.01
CA SER A 150 7.11 -3.08 -14.82
C SER A 150 7.01 -2.19 -13.59
N ILE A 151 5.98 -2.41 -12.78
CA ILE A 151 5.63 -1.63 -11.61
C ILE A 151 5.68 -2.55 -10.39
N GLY A 152 6.35 -2.10 -9.33
CA GLY A 152 6.47 -2.83 -8.07
C GLY A 152 6.06 -1.99 -6.88
N ILE A 153 5.18 -2.52 -6.03
CA ILE A 153 4.85 -1.95 -4.72
C ILE A 153 5.63 -2.71 -3.64
N ALA A 154 6.44 -2.00 -2.86
CA ALA A 154 7.05 -2.51 -1.64
C ALA A 154 6.33 -1.91 -0.42
N THR A 155 5.83 -2.76 0.48
CA THR A 155 5.04 -2.29 1.63
C THR A 155 5.18 -3.13 2.90
N ASP A 156 4.97 -2.50 4.05
CA ASP A 156 4.68 -3.17 5.32
C ASP A 156 3.32 -2.76 5.90
N GLY A 157 2.44 -2.22 5.06
CA GLY A 157 1.15 -1.65 5.44
C GLY A 157 1.24 -0.22 5.98
N LEU A 158 2.38 0.21 6.55
CA LEU A 158 2.58 1.60 6.98
C LEU A 158 3.36 2.40 5.96
N LYS A 159 4.47 1.83 5.45
CA LYS A 159 5.35 2.42 4.47
C LYS A 159 5.02 1.83 3.11
N TRP A 160 4.84 2.69 2.11
CA TRP A 160 4.51 2.28 0.74
C TRP A 160 5.48 2.94 -0.23
N ARG A 161 6.13 2.14 -1.06
CA ARG A 161 7.07 2.61 -2.08
C ARG A 161 6.70 2.06 -3.43
N LEU A 162 6.68 2.94 -4.43
CA LEU A 162 6.41 2.57 -5.82
C LEU A 162 7.73 2.60 -6.59
N PHE A 163 8.00 1.50 -7.27
CA PHE A 163 9.11 1.36 -8.21
C PHE A 163 8.56 1.17 -9.60
N ALA A 164 9.21 1.77 -10.57
CA ALA A 164 8.89 1.60 -11.98
C ALA A 164 10.16 1.24 -12.73
N ARG A 165 10.01 0.40 -13.75
CA ARG A 165 11.03 0.09 -14.73
C ARG A 165 10.46 0.20 -16.13
N ASP A 166 11.13 0.95 -16.99
CA ASP A 166 10.90 0.91 -18.44
C ASP A 166 11.71 -0.26 -19.02
N ILE A 167 11.02 -1.15 -19.74
CA ILE A 167 11.60 -2.40 -20.24
C ILE A 167 12.52 -2.15 -21.43
N ASP A 168 12.21 -1.15 -22.27
CA ASP A 168 12.96 -0.84 -23.49
C ASP A 168 14.30 -0.18 -23.16
N THR A 169 14.29 0.75 -22.20
CA THR A 169 15.48 1.50 -21.78
C THR A 169 16.24 0.82 -20.63
N GLY A 170 15.56 -0.06 -19.88
CA GLY A 170 16.11 -0.67 -18.67
C GLY A 170 16.18 0.27 -17.46
N VAL A 171 15.74 1.52 -17.57
CA VAL A 171 15.75 2.49 -16.47
C VAL A 171 14.80 2.03 -15.38
N GLN A 172 15.28 1.97 -14.14
CA GLN A 172 14.52 1.57 -12.97
C GLN A 172 14.68 2.61 -11.85
N LEU A 173 13.56 3.16 -11.37
CA LEU A 173 13.54 4.23 -10.37
C LEU A 173 12.50 3.98 -9.28
N LYS A 174 12.73 4.58 -8.11
CA LYS A 174 11.69 4.74 -7.09
C LYS A 174 10.93 6.03 -7.41
N VAL A 175 9.67 5.89 -7.78
CA VAL A 175 8.85 6.98 -8.32
C VAL A 175 7.89 7.57 -7.29
N ALA A 176 7.55 6.82 -6.22
CA ALA A 176 6.78 7.33 -5.10
C ALA A 176 7.22 6.70 -3.77
N ASP A 177 7.04 7.45 -2.69
CA ASP A 177 7.41 7.03 -1.33
C ASP A 177 6.49 7.74 -0.32
N CYS A 178 5.58 6.99 0.32
CA CYS A 178 4.65 7.55 1.30
C CYS A 178 4.57 6.73 2.59
N SER A 179 3.98 7.32 3.64
CA SER A 179 3.74 6.66 4.92
C SER A 179 2.35 6.99 5.42
N ILE A 180 1.55 5.95 5.72
CA ILE A 180 0.23 6.08 6.36
C ILE A 180 0.28 5.79 7.87
N SER A 181 1.48 5.77 8.46
CA SER A 181 1.70 5.54 9.90
C SER A 181 0.90 6.49 10.81
N GLU A 182 0.71 7.74 10.37
CA GLU A 182 -0.02 8.74 11.14
C GLU A 182 -1.55 8.51 11.07
N PRO A 183 -2.17 8.36 9.88
CA PRO A 183 -3.56 7.89 9.79
C PRO A 183 -3.84 6.61 10.59
N VAL A 184 -2.94 5.61 10.52
CA VAL A 184 -3.06 4.38 11.32
C VAL A 184 -2.99 4.66 12.83
N ALA A 185 -2.10 5.56 13.26
CA ALA A 185 -2.02 5.93 14.67
C ALA A 185 -3.27 6.69 15.16
N MET A 186 -3.93 7.47 14.29
CA MET A 186 -5.18 8.17 14.61
C MET A 186 -6.34 7.20 14.83
N VAL A 187 -6.55 6.25 13.90
CA VAL A 187 -7.63 5.24 14.06
C VAL A 187 -7.40 4.34 15.28
N LEU A 188 -6.13 4.01 15.58
CA LEU A 188 -5.79 3.25 16.79
C LEU A 188 -6.02 4.04 18.08
N GLU A 189 -5.78 5.36 18.07
CA GLU A 189 -6.10 6.23 19.22
C GLU A 189 -7.62 6.28 19.46
N LYS A 190 -8.41 6.39 18.38
CA LYS A 190 -9.87 6.31 18.44
C LYS A 190 -10.33 4.94 18.95
N ALA A 191 -9.76 3.85 18.46
CA ALA A 191 -10.10 2.51 18.93
C ALA A 191 -9.73 2.27 20.41
N HIS A 192 -8.71 2.97 20.92
CA HIS A 192 -8.30 2.91 22.32
C HIS A 192 -9.21 3.72 23.26
N SER A 193 -9.75 4.84 22.77
CA SER A 193 -10.47 5.82 23.58
C SER A 193 -11.97 5.53 23.59
N GLU A 194 -12.60 5.61 24.76
CA GLU A 194 -14.07 5.63 24.86
C GLU A 194 -14.65 7.00 24.49
N VAL A 195 -13.80 8.03 24.49
CA VAL A 195 -14.13 9.41 24.09
C VAL A 195 -13.82 9.60 22.61
N ASP A 196 -14.70 10.30 21.89
CA ASP A 196 -14.41 10.70 20.51
C ASP A 196 -13.15 11.59 20.46
N PRO A 197 -12.18 11.32 19.57
CA PRO A 197 -11.10 12.26 19.31
C PRO A 197 -11.71 13.57 18.79
N ALA A 198 -10.92 14.65 18.77
CA ALA A 198 -11.34 15.96 18.26
C ALA A 198 -12.19 15.84 16.98
N GLU A 199 -13.28 16.62 16.87
CA GLU A 199 -14.32 16.51 15.81
C GLU A 199 -13.76 16.38 14.38
N ASP A 200 -12.57 16.94 14.11
CA ASP A 200 -11.98 17.02 12.77
C ASP A 200 -10.99 15.91 12.38
N TRP A 201 -10.75 14.89 13.23
CA TRP A 201 -9.72 13.88 12.93
C TRP A 201 -10.00 13.05 11.66
N THR A 202 -11.29 12.81 11.36
CA THR A 202 -11.71 12.01 10.20
C THR A 202 -11.44 12.75 8.88
N PRO A 203 -11.87 14.02 8.70
CA PRO A 203 -11.46 14.84 7.56
C PRO A 203 -9.94 14.92 7.37
N ASP A 204 -9.19 15.10 8.46
CA ASP A 204 -7.73 15.21 8.43
C ASP A 204 -7.05 13.92 7.96
N ALA A 205 -7.45 12.77 8.52
CA ALA A 205 -6.93 11.46 8.12
C ALA A 205 -7.24 11.16 6.66
N ARG A 206 -8.48 11.41 6.22
CA ARG A 206 -8.91 11.22 4.83
C ARG A 206 -8.09 12.07 3.86
N ARG A 207 -7.90 13.36 4.17
CA ARG A 207 -7.11 14.26 3.33
C ARG A 207 -5.65 13.81 3.23
N ARG A 208 -5.04 13.35 4.33
CA ARG A 208 -3.67 12.80 4.31
C ARG A 208 -3.58 11.55 3.43
N ILE A 209 -4.55 10.64 3.53
CA ILE A 209 -4.61 9.44 2.69
C ILE A 209 -4.75 9.82 1.21
N ALA A 210 -5.65 10.75 0.88
CA ALA A 210 -5.88 11.24 -0.47
C ALA A 210 -4.58 11.79 -1.09
N ASN A 211 -3.96 12.74 -0.40
CA ASN A 211 -2.79 13.48 -0.89
C ASN A 211 -1.48 12.67 -0.90
N THR A 212 -1.47 11.45 -0.39
CA THR A 212 -0.25 10.64 -0.30
C THR A 212 -0.40 9.27 -0.94
N LEU A 213 -1.20 8.39 -0.32
CA LEU A 213 -1.36 7.02 -0.79
C LEU A 213 -2.20 6.96 -2.06
N VAL A 214 -3.37 7.61 -2.08
CA VAL A 214 -4.27 7.51 -3.23
C VAL A 214 -3.68 8.19 -4.46
N ALA A 215 -3.14 9.40 -4.30
CA ALA A 215 -2.54 10.19 -5.38
C ALA A 215 -1.39 9.48 -6.13
N ALA A 216 -0.77 8.46 -5.51
CA ALA A 216 0.34 7.73 -6.13
C ALA A 216 0.04 6.25 -6.42
N PHE A 217 -0.83 5.60 -5.66
CA PHE A 217 -0.98 4.14 -5.68
C PHE A 217 -2.38 3.67 -6.10
N SER A 218 -3.38 4.53 -6.23
CA SER A 218 -4.70 4.10 -6.72
C SER A 218 -4.64 3.63 -8.16
N ARG A 219 -5.59 2.80 -8.56
CA ARG A 219 -5.75 2.31 -9.94
C ARG A 219 -5.67 3.43 -10.96
N GLU A 220 -6.31 4.56 -10.67
CA GLU A 220 -6.39 5.71 -11.54
C GLU A 220 -5.04 6.44 -11.71
N ASN A 221 -4.14 6.33 -10.71
CA ASN A 221 -2.92 7.13 -10.62
C ASN A 221 -1.60 6.34 -10.74
N ILE A 222 -1.61 5.03 -10.49
CA ILE A 222 -0.37 4.25 -10.35
C ILE A 222 0.49 4.23 -11.63
N VAL A 223 -0.15 4.17 -12.81
CA VAL A 223 0.56 4.14 -14.09
C VAL A 223 1.11 5.53 -14.45
N SER A 224 0.30 6.58 -14.31
CA SER A 224 0.76 7.96 -14.58
C SER A 224 1.90 8.36 -13.65
N THR A 225 1.82 7.98 -12.37
CA THR A 225 2.91 8.17 -11.39
C THR A 225 4.17 7.43 -11.81
N ALA A 226 4.04 6.18 -12.25
CA ALA A 226 5.17 5.37 -12.71
C ALA A 226 5.86 5.97 -13.94
N VAL A 227 5.09 6.37 -14.95
CA VAL A 227 5.63 6.95 -16.18
C VAL A 227 6.26 8.32 -15.92
N ALA A 228 5.57 9.21 -15.21
CA ALA A 228 6.08 10.54 -14.91
C ALA A 228 7.40 10.47 -14.12
N GLY A 229 7.52 9.53 -13.18
CA GLY A 229 8.76 9.35 -12.41
C GLY A 229 9.90 8.68 -13.18
N LEU A 230 9.64 8.05 -14.34
CA LEU A 230 10.67 7.55 -15.25
C LEU A 230 11.16 8.63 -16.23
N GLU A 231 10.36 9.66 -16.48
CA GLU A 231 10.64 10.74 -17.41
C GLU A 231 11.26 11.99 -16.74
N SER A 232 11.27 12.05 -15.40
CA SER A 232 11.84 13.14 -14.60
C SER A 232 13.35 13.04 -14.40
#